data_AF-V9XPM2-F1
#
_entry.id   AF-V9XPM2-F1
#
_cell.length_a   1.000
_cell.length_b   1.000
_cell.length_c   1.000
_cell.angle_alpha   90.00
_cell.angle_beta   90.00
_cell.angle_gamma   90.00
#
_symmetry.space_group_name_H-M   'P 1'
#
loop_
_entity.id
_entity.type
_entity.pdbx_description
1 polymer ?
#
loop_
_entity_poly.entity_id
_entity_poly.type
_entity_poly.pdbx_seq_one_letter_code
_entity_poly.pdbx_strand_id
1 'polypeptide(L)' 'MRATLHAWIRVCDGRWLAQVRLPVRSSSGRSGAELWLWVDSVFVFPAGEGAQL' A
#
# COMPACT_ATOMS: atom_id res chain seq x y z
N MET A 1 3.53 -0.66 10.55
CA MET A 1 4.23 -1.11 9.32
C MET A 1 4.16 0.01 8.30
N ARG A 2 5.26 0.42 7.65
CA ARG A 2 5.26 1.54 6.71
C ARG A 2 5.24 1.01 5.27
N ALA A 3 4.19 1.32 4.52
CA ALA A 3 4.14 1.12 3.08
C ALA A 3 4.82 2.31 2.36
N THR A 4 5.39 2.07 1.19
CA THR A 4 5.92 3.13 0.31
C THR A 4 5.09 3.17 -0.95
N LEU A 5 4.51 4.34 -1.26
CA LEU A 5 3.87 4.59 -2.55
C LEU A 5 4.94 4.62 -3.65
N HIS A 6 4.74 3.82 -4.70
CA HIS A 6 5.65 3.76 -5.84
C HIS A 6 5.09 4.48 -7.07
N ALA A 7 3.82 4.25 -7.40
CA ALA A 7 3.19 4.80 -8.60
C ALA A 7 1.67 4.94 -8.43
N TRP A 8 1.07 5.76 -9.30
CA TRP A 8 -0.38 5.83 -9.50
C TRP A 8 -0.72 5.40 -10.92
N ILE A 9 -1.83 4.69 -11.08
CA ILE A 9 -2.41 4.38 -12.39
C ILE A 9 -3.90 4.71 -12.39
N ARG A 10 -4.40 5.26 -13.50
CA ARG A 10 -5.83 5.43 -13.74
C ARG A 10 -6.32 4.27 -14.59
N VAL A 11 -7.28 3.51 -14.10
CA VAL A 11 -7.89 2.40 -14.82
C VAL A 11 -9.06 2.88 -15.70
N CYS A 12 -9.51 2.04 -16.65
CA CYS A 12 -10.51 2.42 -17.66
C CYS A 12 -11.84 2.88 -17.09
N ASP A 13 -12.24 2.39 -15.91
CA ASP A 13 -13.46 2.82 -15.21
C ASP A 13 -13.32 4.17 -14.50
N GLY A 14 -12.16 4.83 -14.64
CA GLY A 14 -11.86 6.14 -14.11
C GLY A 14 -11.27 6.14 -12.71
N ARG A 15 -11.24 5.00 -12.00
CA ARG A 15 -10.63 4.89 -10.66
C ARG A 15 -9.11 5.02 -10.70
N TRP A 16 -8.54 5.45 -9.58
CA TRP A 16 -7.10 5.49 -9.36
C TRP A 16 -6.67 4.33 -8.46
N LEU A 17 -5.60 3.63 -8.85
CA LEU A 17 -4.94 2.63 -8.03
C LEU A 17 -3.53 3.09 -7.70
N ALA A 18 -3.14 2.94 -6.43
CA ALA A 18 -1.77 3.13 -5.96
C ALA A 18 -1.03 1.81 -6.03
N GLN A 19 0.17 1.80 -6.63
CA GLN A 19 1.12 0.74 -6.40
C GLN A 19 1.89 1.04 -5.12
N VAL A 20 1.80 0.14 -4.16
CA VAL A 20 2.53 0.27 -2.89
C VAL A 20 3.44 -0.92 -2.68
N ARG A 21 4.62 -0.63 -2.12
CA ARG A 21 5.56 -1.63 -1.62
C ARG A 21 5.42 -1.75 -0.10
N LEU A 22 5.20 -2.96 0.39
CA LEU A 22 5.02 -3.25 1.81
C LEU A 22 6.01 -4.33 2.29
N PRO A 23 6.97 -3.99 3.17
CA PRO A 23 7.92 -4.96 3.71
C PRO A 23 7.26 -5.81 4.79
N VAL A 24 7.00 -7.09 4.52
CA VAL A 24 6.40 -8.04 5.48
C VAL A 24 7.45 -8.93 6.15
N ARG A 25 7.13 -9.36 7.36
CA ARG A 25 7.89 -10.35 8.13
C ARG A 25 6.95 -11.47 8.55
N SER A 26 7.45 -12.70 8.56
CA SER A 26 6.71 -13.81 9.15
C SER A 26 6.49 -13.56 10.64
N SER A 27 5.45 -14.16 11.22
CA SER A 27 5.15 -14.04 12.64
C SER A 27 6.28 -14.53 13.54
N SER A 28 7.10 -15.47 13.06
CA SER A 28 8.31 -15.95 13.73
C SER A 28 9.52 -15.02 13.57
N GLY A 29 9.44 -13.99 12.73
CA GLY A 29 10.51 -13.04 12.43
C GLY A 29 11.66 -13.60 11.58
N ARG A 30 11.64 -14.90 11.26
CA ARG A 30 12.77 -15.60 10.61
C ARG A 30 12.86 -15.36 9.10
N SER A 31 11.80 -14.87 8.51
CA SER A 31 11.73 -14.62 7.06
C SER A 31 10.98 -13.33 6.78
N GLY A 32 11.26 -12.75 5.63
CA GLY A 32 10.62 -11.53 5.15
C GLY A 32 10.39 -11.59 3.66
N ALA A 33 9.45 -10.77 3.20
CA ALA A 33 9.17 -10.58 1.79
C ALA A 33 8.79 -9.12 1.54
N GLU A 34 8.90 -8.68 0.30
CA GLU A 34 8.35 -7.41 -0.16
C GLU A 34 7.07 -7.69 -0.94
N LEU A 35 5.93 -7.21 -0.43
CA LEU A 35 4.68 -7.29 -1.16
C LEU A 35 4.53 -6.06 -2.05
N TRP A 36 4.15 -6.29 -3.30
CA TRP A 36 3.77 -5.26 -4.26
C TRP A 36 2.27 -5.37 -4.49
N LEU A 37 1.54 -4.33 -4.10
CA LEU A 37 0.08 -4.33 -4.10
C LEU A 37 -0.44 -3.16 -4.92
N TRP A 38 -1.53 -3.40 -5.66
CA TRP A 38 -2.37 -2.33 -6.18
C TRP A 38 -3.51 -2.11 -5.19
N VAL A 39 -3.64 -0.88 -4.71
CA VAL A 39 -4.61 -0.48 -3.67
C VAL A 39 -5.51 0.60 -4.25
N ASP A 40 -6.81 0.51 -3.97
CA ASP A 40 -7.74 1.57 -4.36
C ASP A 40 -7.38 2.89 -3.68
N SER A 41 -7.39 3.98 -4.43
CA SER A 41 -7.07 5.32 -3.95
C SER A 41 -7.83 5.74 -2.69
N VAL A 42 -9.04 5.22 -2.48
CA VAL A 42 -9.86 5.54 -1.30
C VAL A 42 -9.27 5.04 0.02
N PHE A 43 -8.30 4.13 -0.03
CA PHE A 43 -7.61 3.57 1.14
C PHE A 43 -6.18 4.11 1.31
N VAL A 44 -5.77 5.12 0.53
CA VAL A 44 -4.43 5.69 0.59
C VAL A 44 -4.50 7.08 1.19
N PHE A 45 -3.89 7.24 2.36
CA PHE A 45 -3.89 8.49 3.11
C PHE A 45 -2.47 9.04 3.27
N PRO A 46 -2.29 10.37 3.34
CA PRO A 46 -1.03 10.97 3.72
C PRO A 46 -0.56 10.45 5.09
N ALA A 47 0.74 10.21 5.21
CA ALA A 47 1.33 9.80 6.47
C ALA A 47 1.16 10.92 7.51
N GLY A 48 0.21 10.76 8.43
CA GLY A 48 -0.05 11.71 9.53
C GLY A 48 -1.51 12.11 9.71
N GLU A 49 -2.40 11.86 8.74
CA GLU A 49 -3.77 12.43 8.74
C GLU A 49 -4.93 11.43 8.78
N GLY A 50 -4.71 10.12 8.91
CA GLY A 50 -5.85 9.20 8.89
C GLY A 50 -5.51 7.78 9.31
N ALA A 51 -5.81 7.48 10.56
CA ALA A 51 -6.08 6.12 11.02
C ALA A 51 -7.10 6.17 12.16
N GLN A 52 -8.28 6.74 11.89
CA GLN A 52 -9.49 6.44 12.64
C GLN A 52 -10.37 5.58 11.74
N LEU A 53 -10.25 4.27 11.90
CA LEU A 53 -11.25 3.28 11.50
C LEU A 53 -11.71 2.58 12.78
#